data_AF-A0A183HWB9-F1
#
_entry.id   AF-A0A183HWB9-F1
#
_cell.length_a   1.000
_cell.length_b   1.000
_cell.length_c   1.000
_cell.angle_alpha   90.00
_cell.angle_beta   90.00
_cell.angle_gamma   90.00
#
_symmetry.space_group_name_H-M   'P 1'
#
loop_
_entity.id
_entity.type
_entity.pdbx_description
1 polymer ?
#
loop_
_entity_poly.entity_id
_entity_poly.type
_entity_poly.pdbx_seq_one_letter_code
_entity_poly.pdbx_strand_id
1 'polypeptide(L)'
;MLQNLNSNAWIGMDMTDGRVRWLDGEPLKLIRFGPDSRIVRIGSDRHIFQNVGQAGFSNEACVTLDATDMIGYWDIIFNKTNKFLFLFKIF
;
A
#
# COMPACT_ATOMS: atom_id res chain seq x y z
N MET A 1 -22.03 -0.70 -0.38
CA MET A 1 -21.19 -0.52 -1.59
C MET A 1 -21.16 0.95 -1.87
N LEU A 2 -19.99 1.57 -1.85
CA LEU A 2 -19.84 2.97 -2.24
C LEU A 2 -20.23 3.08 -3.73
N GLN A 3 -21.29 3.84 -4.03
CA GLN A 3 -21.81 3.99 -5.40
C GLN A 3 -21.40 5.36 -5.95
N ASN A 4 -21.20 5.45 -7.27
CA ASN A 4 -20.84 6.67 -8.00
C ASN A 4 -19.50 7.32 -7.62
N LEU A 5 -18.55 6.56 -7.07
CA LEU A 5 -17.16 6.99 -6.99
C LEU A 5 -16.47 6.73 -8.33
N ASN A 6 -15.94 7.79 -8.92
CA ASN A 6 -15.13 7.75 -10.15
C ASN A 6 -13.64 8.01 -9.86
N SER A 7 -13.25 7.91 -8.58
CA SER A 7 -11.90 8.11 -8.10
C SER A 7 -11.64 7.25 -6.87
N ASN A 8 -10.39 6.91 -6.63
CA ASN A 8 -9.96 6.19 -5.45
C ASN A 8 -10.38 6.92 -4.15
N ALA A 9 -10.75 6.14 -3.13
CA ALA A 9 -11.20 6.67 -1.85
C ALA A 9 -10.23 6.27 -0.72
N TRP A 10 -9.83 7.22 0.13
CA TRP A 10 -9.06 6.91 1.33
C TRP A 10 -9.88 6.06 2.29
N ILE A 11 -9.31 4.95 2.77
CA ILE A 11 -10.00 4.01 3.67
C ILE A 11 -9.54 4.08 5.13
N GLY A 12 -8.72 5.06 5.49
CA GLY A 12 -8.28 5.22 6.89
C GLY A 12 -7.35 4.10 7.35
N MET A 13 -6.50 3.61 6.45
CA MET A 13 -5.41 2.71 6.76
C MET A 13 -4.07 3.36 6.45
N ASP A 14 -3.12 3.17 7.34
CA ASP A 14 -1.73 3.55 7.13
C ASP A 14 -0.81 2.33 7.16
N MET A 15 0.38 2.58 6.65
CA MET A 15 1.51 1.70 6.77
C MET A 15 2.65 2.50 7.38
N THR A 16 3.16 2.02 8.50
CA THR A 16 4.27 2.64 9.21
C THR A 16 5.24 1.54 9.64
N ASP A 17 6.53 1.72 9.38
CA ASP A 17 7.57 0.70 9.60
C ASP A 17 7.22 -0.66 8.95
N GLY A 18 6.57 -0.61 7.78
CA GLY A 18 6.17 -1.80 7.02
C GLY A 18 5.03 -2.60 7.63
N ARG A 19 4.35 -2.07 8.64
CA ARG A 19 3.16 -2.66 9.25
C ARG A 19 1.92 -1.95 8.75
N VAL A 20 0.98 -2.69 8.19
CA VAL A 20 -0.34 -2.18 7.80
C VAL A 20 -1.23 -2.18 9.04
N ARG A 21 -2.03 -1.14 9.24
CA ARG A 21 -3.01 -1.07 10.33
C ARG A 21 -4.18 -0.15 9.95
N TRP A 22 -5.31 -0.37 10.60
CA TRP A 22 -6.38 0.61 10.60
C TRP A 22 -6.04 1.76 11.54
N LEU A 23 -6.36 2.99 11.14
CA LEU A 23 -6.12 4.17 11.98
C LEU A 23 -7.00 4.21 13.23
N ASP A 24 -8.12 3.48 13.23
CA ASP A 24 -9.00 3.31 14.38
C ASP A 24 -8.50 2.26 15.40
N GLY A 25 -7.42 1.53 15.07
CA GLY A 25 -6.83 0.51 15.93
C GLY A 25 -7.49 -0.86 15.87
N GLU A 26 -8.52 -1.07 15.03
CA GLU A 26 -9.13 -2.38 14.87
C GLU A 26 -8.13 -3.40 14.27
N PRO A 27 -8.22 -4.68 14.66
CA PRO A 27 -7.33 -5.70 14.14
C PRO A 27 -7.58 -5.96 12.65
N LEU A 28 -6.50 -6.14 11.91
CA LEU A 28 -6.51 -6.57 10.51
C LEU A 28 -7.05 -8.01 10.39
N LYS A 29 -8.23 -8.15 9.79
CA LYS A 29 -8.84 -9.47 9.51
C LYS A 29 -8.63 -9.93 8.06
N LEU A 30 -8.47 -8.98 7.13
CA LEU A 30 -8.36 -9.23 5.70
C LEU A 30 -7.60 -8.08 5.04
N ILE A 31 -6.83 -8.40 4.00
CA ILE A 31 -6.24 -7.44 3.07
C ILE A 31 -6.60 -7.86 1.63
N ARG A 32 -6.81 -6.89 0.74
CA ARG A 32 -7.15 -7.12 -0.68
C ARG A 32 -6.37 -6.17 -1.59
N PHE A 33 -5.05 -6.18 -1.48
CA PHE A 33 -4.20 -5.38 -2.36
C PHE A 33 -4.37 -5.79 -3.83
N GLY A 34 -4.38 -4.80 -4.72
CA GLY A 34 -4.45 -5.04 -6.17
C GLY A 34 -3.26 -5.86 -6.69
N PRO A 35 -3.40 -6.57 -7.82
CA PRO A 35 -2.32 -7.34 -8.45
C PRO A 35 -1.08 -6.50 -8.79
N ASP A 36 -1.25 -5.19 -8.97
CA ASP A 36 -0.18 -4.23 -9.25
C ASP A 36 0.58 -3.78 -8.00
N SER A 37 0.12 -4.17 -6.81
CA SER A 37 0.84 -3.96 -5.55
C SER A 37 1.66 -5.20 -5.20
N ARG A 38 2.98 -5.07 -5.22
CA ARG A 38 3.91 -6.11 -4.75
C ARG A 38 4.21 -5.91 -3.28
N ILE A 39 4.01 -6.97 -2.50
CA ILE A 39 4.26 -7.01 -1.06
C ILE A 39 5.41 -7.98 -0.81
N VAL A 40 6.54 -7.47 -0.33
CA VAL A 40 7.71 -8.26 0.02
C VAL A 40 7.81 -8.35 1.53
N ARG A 41 7.68 -9.56 2.08
CA ARG A 41 7.85 -9.78 3.52
C ARG A 41 9.33 -9.72 3.89
N ILE A 42 9.68 -8.85 4.85
CA ILE A 42 11.05 -8.65 5.33
C ILE A 42 11.26 -9.04 6.80
N GLY A 43 10.19 -9.50 7.47
CA GLY A 43 10.23 -9.96 8.86
C GLY A 43 8.92 -10.65 9.26
N SER A 44 8.72 -10.90 10.55
CA SER A 44 7.50 -11.57 11.03
C SER A 44 6.24 -10.81 10.61
N ASP A 45 6.20 -9.49 10.87
CA ASP A 45 5.04 -8.63 10.60
C ASP A 45 5.38 -7.41 9.74
N ARG A 46 6.61 -7.36 9.21
CA ARG A 46 7.12 -6.23 8.43
C ARG A 46 7.15 -6.56 6.96
N HIS A 47 6.65 -5.63 6.16
CA HIS A 47 6.53 -5.74 4.73
C HIS A 47 7.08 -4.48 4.06
N ILE A 48 7.69 -4.65 2.89
CA ILE A 48 8.06 -3.58 1.99
C ILE A 48 7.11 -3.66 0.79
N PHE A 49 6.67 -2.50 0.32
CA PHE A 49 5.70 -2.42 -0.74
C PHE A 49 6.27 -1.72 -1.96
N GLN A 50 5.87 -2.21 -3.13
CA GLN A 50 6.21 -1.67 -4.44
C GLN A 50 4.93 -1.60 -5.28
N ASN A 51 4.67 -0.45 -5.89
CA ASN A 51 3.55 -0.27 -6.80
C ASN A 51 4.06 -0.31 -8.24
N VAL A 52 3.45 -1.12 -9.10
CA VAL A 52 3.80 -1.21 -10.53
C VAL A 52 3.55 0.15 -11.19
N GLY A 53 4.63 0.79 -11.64
CA GLY A 53 4.57 2.14 -12.22
C GLY A 53 5.17 3.24 -11.31
N GLN A 54 5.49 2.94 -10.05
CA GLN A 54 6.28 3.82 -9.20
C GLN A 54 7.67 3.24 -8.94
N ALA A 55 8.72 4.01 -9.24
CA ALA A 55 10.08 3.62 -8.93
C ALA A 55 10.35 3.68 -7.42
N GLY A 56 10.84 2.57 -6.88
CA GLY A 56 11.29 2.45 -5.49
C GLY A 56 10.44 1.52 -4.63
N PHE A 57 10.83 1.45 -3.36
CA PHE A 57 10.16 0.71 -2.32
C PHE A 57 9.84 1.65 -1.17
N SER A 58 8.74 1.40 -0.47
CA SER A 58 8.40 2.12 0.76
C SER A 58 7.92 1.17 1.85
N ASN A 59 8.24 1.54 3.08
CA ASN A 59 7.67 1.00 4.31
C ASN A 59 6.70 2.01 4.97
N GLU A 60 6.46 3.15 4.32
CA GLU A 60 5.50 4.18 4.72
C GLU A 60 4.54 4.52 3.58
N ALA A 61 3.25 4.40 3.86
CA ALA A 61 2.21 4.65 2.86
C ALA A 61 0.85 4.87 3.50
N CYS A 62 -0.08 5.39 2.69
CA CYS A 62 -1.51 5.38 2.98
C CYS A 62 -2.23 4.48 1.96
N VAL A 63 -3.40 3.96 2.33
CA VAL A 63 -4.15 3.03 1.47
C VAL A 63 -5.44 3.66 0.96
N THR A 64 -5.75 3.44 -0.31
CA THR A 64 -7.02 3.79 -0.93
C THR A 64 -7.76 2.55 -1.43
N LEU A 65 -9.08 2.61 -1.48
CA LEU A 65 -9.92 1.69 -2.23
C LEU A 65 -9.96 2.15 -3.70
N ASP A 66 -9.65 1.25 -4.62
CA ASP A 66 -9.85 1.47 -6.05
C ASP A 66 -11.35 1.42 -6.37
N ALA A 67 -11.83 2.45 -7.07
CA ALA A 67 -13.21 2.58 -7.54
C ALA A 67 -13.31 2.77 -9.06
N THR A 68 -12.19 2.63 -9.80
CA THR A 68 -12.11 2.88 -11.23
C THR A 68 -11.93 1.58 -12.01
N ASP A 69 -10.78 0.91 -11.87
CA ASP A 69 -10.37 -0.17 -12.77
C ASP A 69 -10.37 -1.52 -12.03
N MET A 70 -9.83 -1.56 -10.81
CA MET A 70 -9.82 -2.75 -9.95
C MET A 70 -10.76 -2.55 -8.76
N ILE A 71 -12.05 -2.35 -9.04
CA ILE A 71 -13.06 -1.99 -8.05
C ILE A 71 -13.01 -2.91 -6.83
N GLY A 72 -12.79 -2.31 -5.65
CA GLY A 72 -12.78 -2.99 -4.37
C GLY A 72 -11.42 -3.56 -3.94
N TYR A 73 -10.40 -3.46 -4.79
CA TYR A 73 -9.00 -3.70 -4.39
C TYR A 73 -8.42 -2.48 -3.68
N TRP A 74 -7.32 -2.72 -2.98
CA TRP A 74 -6.60 -1.70 -2.21
C TRP A 74 -5.34 -1.29 -2.95
N ASP A 75 -5.16 0.02 -3.07
CA ASP A 75 -3.99 0.67 -3.64
C ASP A 75 -3.16 1.31 -2.55
N ILE A 76 -1.84 1.26 -2.75
CA ILE A 76 -0.86 1.83 -1.83
C ILE A 76 -0.32 3.11 -2.44
N ILE A 77 -0.49 4.21 -1.71
CA ILE A 77 0.00 5.52 -2.08
C ILE A 77 1.18 5.85 -1.16
N PHE A 78 2.38 5.85 -1.74
CA PHE A 78 3.59 6.16 -0.99
C PHE A 78 3.59 7.60 -0.50
N ASN A 79 4.03 7.79 0.74
CA ASN A 79 4.33 9.12 1.22
C ASN A 79 5.55 9.65 0.44
N LYS A 80 5.42 10.85 -0.14
CA LYS A 80 6.43 11.40 -1.08
C LYS A 80 7.84 11.50 -0.49
N THR A 81 7.95 11.47 0.83
CA THR A 81 9.19 11.69 1.59
C THR A 81 10.08 10.44 1.72
N ASN A 82 9.54 9.23 1.60
CA ASN A 82 10.26 7.98 1.93
C ASN A 82 10.41 7.02 0.74
N LYS A 83 10.92 7.54 -0.39
CA LYS A 83 11.36 6.68 -1.49
C LYS A 83 12.75 6.12 -1.18
N PHE A 84 12.84 4.86 -0.80
CA PHE A 84 14.11 4.15 -0.80
C PHE A 84 14.43 3.73 -2.24
N LEU A 85 15.39 4.41 -2.87
CA LEU A 85 16.09 3.85 -4.02
C LEU A 85 17.05 2.78 -3.49
N PHE A 86 16.63 1.52 -3.51
CA PHE A 86 17.58 0.42 -3.48
C PHE A 86 18.36 0.43 -4.81
N LEU A 87 19.43 1.23 -4.86
CA LEU A 87 20.48 1.06 -5.83
C LEU A 87 21.16 -0.28 -5.52
N PHE A 88 20.75 -1.33 -6.21
CA PHE A 88 21.57 -2.52 -6.35
C PHE A 88 22.84 -2.11 -7.10
N LYS A 89 23.86 -1.66 -6.35
CA LYS A 89 25.23 -1.60 -6.84
C LYS A 89 25.74 -3.04 -6.81
N ILE A 90 25.42 -3.77 -7.88
CA ILE A 90 25.98 -5.09 -8.17
C ILE A 90 27.49 -4.88 -8.36
N PHE A 91 28.28 -5.59 -7.57
CA PHE A 91 29.73 -5.75 -7.76
C PHE A 91 30.03 -6.39 -9.11
#